data_AF-A0A5F2BH63-F1
#
_entry.id   AF-A0A5F2BH63-F1
#
_cell.length_a   1.000
_cell.length_b   1.000
_cell.length_c   1.000
_cell.angle_alpha   90.00
_cell.angle_beta   90.00
_cell.angle_gamma   90.00
#
_symmetry.space_group_name_H-M   'P 1'
#
loop_
_entity.id
_entity.type
_entity.pdbx_description
1 polymer ?
#
loop_
_entity_poly.entity_id
_entity_poly.type
_entity_poly.pdbx_seq_one_letter_code
_entity_poly.pdbx_strand_id
1 'polypeptide(L)'
;MYSKVFYFILIFLFLVSNAGSVSYEDAYSMEKEDPLFSIPLYEELLRTSQKSDVRKTASSRLFFLYEKYRKYIPAILVMSRSGKITDKKGKYPSIVSELASGLNVSPSALVSVISGCSRPIPNPDPFFQETQTPSLKEESVSEEANAAPGSEVGNAQPTQDMPFLFKILSRKENASLYKACYAVKIKTGDYDGWEKIHAFGEAKGILTPETSLALRISFTLHSGRGSAYKRIYSGGKLKSLSEEGKSDLLYLYGKFLRNLGKYDSSARYFWMSGSYGNKDRSRIETAKTLLVSGRKQEACSYLSKSFFPGDESEELLSRVCFKNFENNHPGQDFLKAIRILNNDNSDPVFEYFLGKGTSTKSDESEPEDNEAASNYGKLVDERLFSGEKNPTPFWDYRKKEGILYLSGSPQFFCKTSRSVLFKKNLIQPQNCVPFTELSADSILSTPLFTSDQDEWSLLFANAAYNPVLGRAVFTGEGAEETLQFSGLIYRKSLNRFFLEGYSADGRYRLYSIDWKNVQTNVGE
;
A
#
# COMPACT_ATOMS: atom_id res chain seq x y z
N MET A 1 29.41 8.74 -43.28
CA MET A 1 28.89 8.16 -42.01
C MET A 1 28.37 9.18 -41.00
N TYR A 2 28.89 10.42 -40.94
CA TYR A 2 28.43 11.44 -39.98
C TYR A 2 27.00 11.98 -40.17
N SER A 3 26.49 12.03 -41.41
CA SER A 3 25.14 12.56 -41.69
C SER A 3 24.00 11.69 -41.14
N LYS A 4 24.16 10.35 -41.11
CA LYS A 4 23.16 9.43 -40.54
C LYS A 4 23.11 9.50 -39.00
N VAL A 5 24.26 9.69 -38.35
CA VAL A 5 24.34 9.86 -36.89
C VAL A 5 23.69 11.18 -36.46
N PHE A 6 23.90 12.25 -37.23
CA PHE A 6 23.27 13.55 -36.97
C PHE A 6 21.74 13.50 -37.12
N TYR A 7 21.23 12.71 -38.07
CA TYR A 7 19.80 12.48 -38.26
C TYR A 7 19.18 11.70 -37.10
N PHE A 8 19.87 10.68 -36.59
CA PHE A 8 19.44 9.95 -35.39
C PHE A 8 19.46 10.81 -34.12
N ILE A 9 20.48 11.67 -33.97
CA ILE A 9 20.56 12.63 -32.85
C ILE A 9 19.46 13.69 -32.96
N LEU A 10 19.16 14.20 -34.17
CA LEU A 10 18.06 15.13 -34.39
C LEU A 10 16.70 14.48 -34.13
N ILE A 11 16.47 13.24 -34.60
CA ILE A 11 15.23 12.49 -34.30
C ILE A 11 15.11 12.22 -32.80
N PHE A 12 16.20 11.84 -32.13
CA PHE A 12 16.24 11.62 -30.69
C PHE A 12 15.99 12.92 -29.92
N LEU A 13 16.62 14.03 -30.30
CA LEU A 13 16.38 15.36 -29.73
C LEU A 13 14.95 15.85 -29.99
N PHE A 14 14.37 15.58 -31.17
CA PHE A 14 12.99 15.93 -31.48
C PHE A 14 12.01 15.07 -30.68
N LEU A 15 12.28 13.77 -30.48
CA LEU A 15 11.49 12.87 -29.63
C LEU A 15 11.58 13.25 -28.15
N VAL A 16 12.76 13.65 -27.68
CA VAL A 16 12.97 14.14 -26.30
C VAL A 16 12.34 15.51 -26.08
N SER A 17 12.34 16.38 -27.11
CA SER A 17 11.70 17.71 -27.06
C SER A 17 10.17 17.65 -27.22
N ASN A 18 9.65 16.61 -27.87
CA ASN A 18 8.21 16.29 -27.94
C ASN A 18 7.73 15.39 -26.80
N ALA A 19 8.50 15.27 -25.69
CA ALA A 19 7.91 14.94 -24.40
C ALA A 19 6.95 16.09 -24.04
N GLY A 20 5.70 15.97 -24.53
CA GLY A 20 4.84 17.09 -24.88
C GLY A 20 4.75 18.15 -23.80
N SER A 21 5.36 19.31 -24.07
CA SER A 21 5.23 20.48 -23.20
C SER A 21 3.74 20.74 -22.96
N VAL A 22 3.32 20.79 -21.70
CA VAL A 22 1.94 21.14 -21.35
C VAL A 22 1.78 22.65 -21.52
N SER A 23 0.84 23.07 -22.37
CA SER A 23 0.49 24.47 -22.48
C SER A 23 -0.60 24.85 -21.46
N TYR A 24 -0.71 26.12 -21.12
CA TYR A 24 -1.82 26.60 -20.28
C TYR A 24 -3.18 26.38 -20.97
N GLU A 25 -3.24 26.50 -22.29
CA GLU A 25 -4.47 26.30 -23.06
C GLU A 25 -4.91 24.83 -23.04
N ASP A 26 -3.96 23.88 -23.08
CA ASP A 26 -4.24 22.44 -22.93
C ASP A 26 -4.92 22.19 -21.56
N ALA A 27 -4.35 22.76 -20.49
CA ALA A 27 -4.89 22.58 -19.14
C ALA A 27 -6.26 23.27 -18.99
N TYR A 28 -6.44 24.45 -19.56
CA TYR A 28 -7.68 25.22 -19.47
C TYR A 28 -8.83 24.63 -20.29
N SER A 29 -8.55 24.10 -21.48
CA SER A 29 -9.52 23.37 -22.29
C SER A 29 -9.93 22.07 -21.60
N MET A 30 -8.97 21.29 -21.11
CA MET A 30 -9.25 20.10 -20.30
C MET A 30 -10.08 20.43 -19.06
N GLU A 31 -9.86 21.58 -18.41
CA GLU A 31 -10.66 21.95 -17.24
C GLU A 31 -12.15 22.12 -17.55
N LYS A 32 -12.48 22.60 -18.77
CA LYS A 32 -13.88 22.76 -19.21
C LYS A 32 -14.54 21.41 -19.49
N GLU A 33 -13.80 20.46 -20.04
CA GLU A 33 -14.31 19.13 -20.37
C GLU A 33 -14.33 18.22 -19.13
N ASP A 34 -13.21 18.18 -18.42
CA ASP A 34 -12.97 17.33 -17.28
C ASP A 34 -12.05 18.01 -16.24
N PRO A 35 -12.62 18.75 -15.28
CA PRO A 35 -11.82 19.51 -14.34
C PRO A 35 -10.93 18.64 -13.44
N LEU A 36 -11.25 17.36 -13.23
CA LEU A 36 -10.39 16.47 -12.44
C LEU A 36 -9.09 16.14 -13.20
N PHE A 37 -9.18 15.83 -14.49
CA PHE A 37 -8.01 15.46 -15.30
C PHE A 37 -7.20 16.66 -15.80
N SER A 38 -7.69 17.89 -15.61
CA SER A 38 -6.89 19.11 -15.78
C SER A 38 -5.82 19.32 -14.70
N ILE A 39 -6.00 18.73 -13.50
CA ILE A 39 -5.07 18.85 -12.36
C ILE A 39 -3.63 18.46 -12.73
N PRO A 40 -3.36 17.24 -13.25
CA PRO A 40 -1.99 16.84 -13.61
C PRO A 40 -1.37 17.74 -14.69
N LEU A 41 -2.18 18.32 -15.58
CA LEU A 41 -1.69 19.26 -16.60
C LEU A 41 -1.21 20.57 -15.94
N TYR A 42 -1.99 21.14 -15.03
CA TYR A 42 -1.57 22.33 -14.28
C TYR A 42 -0.37 22.05 -13.36
N GLU A 43 -0.28 20.87 -12.74
CA GLU A 43 0.88 20.46 -11.94
C GLU A 43 2.17 20.42 -12.78
N GLU A 44 2.12 19.81 -13.97
CA GLU A 44 3.28 19.74 -14.85
C GLU A 44 3.65 21.12 -15.41
N LEU A 45 2.67 21.99 -15.66
CA LEU A 45 2.91 23.38 -16.04
C LEU A 45 3.64 24.17 -14.95
N LEU A 46 3.31 23.94 -13.67
CA LEU A 46 4.04 24.56 -12.55
C LEU A 46 5.49 24.08 -12.45
N ARG A 47 5.74 22.83 -12.83
CA ARG A 47 7.08 22.21 -12.80
C ARG A 47 7.97 22.69 -13.95
N THR A 48 7.40 22.86 -15.14
CA THR A 48 8.15 23.05 -16.39
C THR A 48 8.17 24.49 -16.89
N SER A 49 7.15 25.30 -16.56
CA SER A 49 7.03 26.66 -17.10
C SER A 49 8.07 27.62 -16.52
N GLN A 50 8.80 28.29 -17.41
CA GLN A 50 9.75 29.34 -17.04
C GLN A 50 9.07 30.69 -16.75
N LYS A 51 7.83 30.89 -17.22
CA LYS A 51 7.11 32.17 -17.10
C LYS A 51 6.46 32.32 -15.73
N SER A 52 6.84 33.35 -14.96
CA SER A 52 6.30 33.61 -13.61
C SER A 52 4.80 33.83 -13.60
N ASP A 53 4.25 34.56 -14.57
CA ASP A 53 2.83 34.93 -14.59
C ASP A 53 1.94 33.73 -14.92
N VAL A 54 2.41 32.85 -15.81
CA VAL A 54 1.76 31.57 -16.10
C VAL A 54 1.76 30.70 -14.85
N ARG A 55 2.89 30.59 -14.14
CA ARG A 55 2.97 29.83 -12.88
C ARG A 55 2.04 30.38 -11.80
N LYS A 56 1.95 31.71 -11.65
CA LYS A 56 1.02 32.33 -10.68
C LYS A 56 -0.44 32.02 -11.01
N THR A 57 -0.82 32.16 -12.29
CA THR A 57 -2.18 31.91 -12.76
C THR A 57 -2.55 30.43 -12.61
N ALA A 58 -1.67 29.53 -13.05
CA ALA A 58 -1.84 28.08 -12.89
C ALA A 58 -1.95 27.68 -11.42
N SER A 59 -1.09 28.20 -10.55
CA SER A 59 -1.11 27.93 -9.11
C SER A 59 -2.44 28.34 -8.46
N SER A 60 -2.97 29.52 -8.83
CA SER A 60 -4.27 29.97 -8.34
C SER A 60 -5.42 29.06 -8.79
N ARG A 61 -5.44 28.64 -10.06
CA ARG A 61 -6.46 27.73 -10.59
C ARG A 61 -6.38 26.35 -9.93
N LEU A 62 -5.17 25.84 -9.81
CA LEU A 62 -4.87 24.54 -9.21
C LEU A 62 -5.33 24.48 -7.74
N PHE A 63 -5.17 25.56 -6.99
CA PHE A 63 -5.69 25.64 -5.62
C PHE A 63 -7.22 25.41 -5.55
N PHE A 64 -8.00 26.06 -6.42
CA PHE A 64 -9.45 25.87 -6.45
C PHE A 64 -9.84 24.45 -6.89
N LEU A 65 -9.08 23.86 -7.82
CA LEU A 65 -9.29 22.47 -8.22
C LEU A 65 -8.98 21.50 -7.07
N TYR A 66 -7.87 21.71 -6.35
CA TYR A 66 -7.55 20.91 -5.18
C TYR A 66 -8.58 21.05 -4.07
N GLU A 67 -9.14 22.25 -3.85
CA GLU A 67 -10.22 22.45 -2.90
C GLU A 67 -11.48 21.68 -3.32
N LYS A 68 -11.90 21.84 -4.58
CA LYS A 68 -13.08 21.17 -5.16
C LYS A 68 -12.98 19.65 -5.07
N TYR A 69 -11.81 19.09 -5.35
CA TYR A 69 -11.56 17.63 -5.37
C TYR A 69 -10.85 17.11 -4.12
N ARG A 70 -10.82 17.90 -3.04
CA ARG A 70 -10.27 17.53 -1.72
C ARG A 70 -8.83 16.97 -1.77
N LYS A 71 -7.97 17.53 -2.63
CA LYS A 71 -6.55 17.19 -2.72
C LYS A 71 -5.75 17.92 -1.62
N TYR A 72 -5.90 17.49 -0.38
CA TYR A 72 -5.42 18.20 0.81
C TYR A 72 -3.92 18.51 0.84
N ILE A 73 -3.06 17.49 0.71
CA ILE A 73 -1.60 17.65 0.82
C ILE A 73 -1.04 18.64 -0.22
N PRO A 74 -1.32 18.48 -1.54
CA PRO A 74 -0.79 19.41 -2.52
C PRO A 74 -1.39 20.82 -2.39
N ALA A 75 -2.66 20.97 -1.97
CA ALA A 75 -3.23 22.27 -1.65
C ALA A 75 -2.43 23.00 -0.56
N ILE A 76 -2.13 22.30 0.54
CA ILE A 76 -1.36 22.86 1.66
C ILE A 76 0.05 23.24 1.23
N LEU A 77 0.71 22.42 0.39
CA LEU A 77 2.05 22.72 -0.14
C LEU A 77 2.05 23.97 -1.04
N VAL A 78 1.06 24.10 -1.93
CA VAL A 78 0.92 25.29 -2.79
C VAL A 78 0.70 26.54 -1.95
N MET A 79 -0.21 26.49 -0.96
CA MET A 79 -0.45 27.61 -0.05
C MET A 79 0.80 27.97 0.77
N SER A 80 1.53 26.96 1.28
CA SER A 80 2.72 27.18 2.09
C SER A 80 3.83 27.91 1.32
N ARG A 81 3.99 27.62 0.02
CA ARG A 81 4.95 28.32 -0.84
C ARG A 81 4.57 29.78 -1.10
N SER A 82 3.28 30.11 -1.06
CA SER A 82 2.79 31.48 -1.28
C SER A 82 2.98 32.40 -0.07
N GLY A 83 3.31 31.86 1.11
CA GLY A 83 3.54 32.61 2.34
C GLY A 83 2.27 33.13 3.04
N LYS A 84 1.08 32.89 2.48
CA LYS A 84 -0.22 33.31 3.07
C LYS A 84 -1.16 32.12 3.18
N ILE A 85 -0.96 31.31 4.22
CA ILE A 85 -1.84 30.17 4.52
C ILE A 85 -3.12 30.63 5.21
N THR A 86 -3.05 31.68 6.02
CA THR A 86 -4.21 32.21 6.75
C THR A 86 -4.81 33.43 6.05
N ASP A 87 -6.11 33.65 6.27
CA ASP A 87 -6.75 34.88 5.85
C ASP A 87 -6.24 36.09 6.67
N LYS A 88 -6.69 37.30 6.32
CA LYS A 88 -6.33 38.52 7.06
C LYS A 88 -6.74 38.50 8.55
N LYS A 89 -7.63 37.59 8.95
CA LYS A 89 -8.10 37.39 10.32
C LYS A 89 -7.38 36.24 11.03
N GLY A 90 -6.35 35.66 10.41
CA GLY A 90 -5.59 34.53 10.97
C GLY A 90 -6.29 33.17 10.87
N LYS A 91 -7.41 33.06 10.14
CA LYS A 91 -8.15 31.80 9.99
C LYS A 91 -7.57 30.94 8.87
N TYR A 92 -7.49 29.64 9.13
CA TYR A 92 -7.10 28.66 8.12
C TYR A 92 -8.26 28.40 7.13
N PRO A 93 -7.96 28.09 5.86
CA PRO A 93 -8.94 27.66 4.88
C PRO A 93 -9.72 26.42 5.34
N SER A 94 -10.93 26.27 4.79
CA SER A 94 -11.84 25.13 5.00
C SER A 94 -11.11 23.80 4.84
N ILE A 95 -10.36 23.62 3.74
CA ILE A 95 -9.64 22.39 3.42
C ILE A 95 -8.60 22.00 4.49
N VAL A 96 -7.94 22.98 5.12
CA VAL A 96 -6.98 22.72 6.21
C VAL A 96 -7.73 22.37 7.48
N SER A 97 -8.79 23.11 7.79
CA SER A 97 -9.57 22.93 9.00
C SER A 97 -10.34 21.59 8.99
N GLU A 98 -10.90 21.19 7.85
CA GLU A 98 -11.57 19.91 7.65
C GLU A 98 -10.61 18.73 7.85
N LEU A 99 -9.44 18.76 7.20
CA LEU A 99 -8.45 17.70 7.35
C LEU A 99 -7.90 17.64 8.79
N ALA A 100 -7.57 18.78 9.37
CA ALA A 100 -7.06 18.85 10.74
C ALA A 100 -8.08 18.30 11.74
N SER A 101 -9.36 18.66 11.58
CA SER A 101 -10.46 18.10 12.37
C SER A 101 -10.61 16.59 12.17
N GLY A 102 -10.56 16.11 10.92
CA GLY A 102 -10.66 14.68 10.62
C GLY A 102 -9.48 13.85 11.15
N LEU A 103 -8.30 14.45 11.26
CA LEU A 103 -7.10 13.84 11.85
C LEU A 103 -6.99 14.06 13.36
N ASN A 104 -7.91 14.82 13.96
CA ASN A 104 -7.90 15.23 15.37
C ASN A 104 -6.60 15.93 15.79
N VAL A 105 -6.12 16.87 14.98
CA VAL A 105 -4.88 17.65 15.20
C VAL A 105 -5.14 19.13 14.99
N SER A 106 -4.23 19.99 15.47
CA SER A 106 -4.37 21.42 15.21
C SER A 106 -4.04 21.76 13.75
N PRO A 107 -4.76 22.72 13.12
CA PRO A 107 -4.45 23.19 11.77
C PRO A 107 -3.01 23.69 11.62
N SER A 108 -2.47 24.32 12.66
CA SER A 108 -1.09 24.81 12.68
C SER A 108 -0.07 23.67 12.68
N ALA A 109 -0.30 22.60 13.45
CA ALA A 109 0.55 21.41 13.45
C ALA A 109 0.53 20.72 12.08
N LEU A 110 -0.66 20.53 11.50
CA LEU A 110 -0.83 19.92 10.18
C LEU A 110 -0.02 20.65 9.09
N VAL A 111 -0.23 21.97 9.00
CA VAL A 111 0.48 22.83 8.04
C VAL A 111 2.00 22.78 8.26
N SER A 112 2.43 22.86 9.51
CA SER A 112 3.85 22.87 9.87
C SER A 112 4.52 21.55 9.53
N VAL A 113 3.85 20.41 9.75
CA VAL A 113 4.39 19.09 9.37
C VAL A 113 4.45 18.94 7.86
N ILE A 114 3.39 19.30 7.12
CA ILE A 114 3.41 19.19 5.65
C ILE A 114 4.52 20.07 5.05
N SER A 115 4.63 21.32 5.50
CA SER A 115 5.69 22.22 5.01
C SER A 115 7.09 21.81 5.52
N GLY A 116 7.20 21.24 6.70
CA GLY A 116 8.49 20.78 7.26
C GLY A 116 8.99 19.54 6.53
N CYS A 117 8.11 18.58 6.25
CA CYS A 117 8.44 17.36 5.54
C CYS A 117 8.73 17.59 4.05
N SER A 118 8.33 18.71 3.47
CA SER A 118 8.77 19.07 2.10
C SER A 118 10.21 19.60 2.01
N ARG A 119 10.90 19.75 3.14
CA ARG A 119 12.30 20.24 3.22
C ARG A 119 13.24 19.10 3.64
N PRO A 120 14.56 19.22 3.40
CA PRO A 120 15.55 18.26 3.89
C PRO A 120 15.48 18.08 5.41
N ILE A 121 15.61 16.85 5.88
CA ILE A 121 15.48 16.51 7.30
C ILE A 121 16.85 16.52 7.99
N PRO A 122 17.02 17.33 9.07
CA PRO A 122 18.25 17.34 9.84
C PRO A 122 18.46 15.99 10.55
N ASN A 123 19.70 15.70 10.94
CA ASN A 123 20.02 14.45 11.64
C ASN A 123 19.27 14.37 12.99
N PRO A 124 18.45 13.33 13.24
CA PRO A 124 17.73 13.17 14.50
C PRO A 124 18.57 12.59 15.65
N ASP A 125 19.81 12.15 15.43
CA ASP A 125 20.65 11.48 16.43
C ASP A 125 20.70 12.20 17.79
N PRO A 126 20.91 13.53 17.85
CA PRO A 126 20.95 14.27 19.12
C PRO A 126 19.61 14.27 19.87
N PHE A 127 18.50 13.94 19.20
CA PHE A 127 17.14 14.04 19.74
C PHE A 127 16.59 12.69 20.25
N PHE A 128 17.29 11.58 20.01
CA PHE A 128 16.87 10.28 20.55
C PHE A 128 17.04 10.20 22.07
N GLN A 129 18.08 10.84 22.60
CA GLN A 129 18.33 10.90 24.04
C GLN A 129 17.25 11.76 24.71
N GLU A 130 16.56 11.19 25.70
CA GLU A 130 15.74 11.98 26.60
C GLU A 130 16.67 12.91 27.38
N THR A 131 16.38 14.21 27.37
CA THR A 131 16.96 15.14 28.34
C THR A 131 16.54 14.62 29.70
N GLN A 132 17.45 13.98 30.43
CA GLN A 132 17.24 13.62 31.81
C GLN A 132 16.88 14.91 32.55
N THR A 133 15.66 14.97 33.08
CA THR A 133 15.24 16.02 33.99
C THR A 133 16.26 16.06 35.12
N PRO A 134 16.92 17.20 35.41
CA PRO A 134 17.84 17.25 36.54
C PRO A 134 17.02 16.94 37.80
N SER A 135 17.45 15.89 38.51
CA SER A 135 16.88 15.51 39.80
C SER A 135 16.82 16.74 40.70
N LEU A 136 15.63 17.06 41.20
CA LEU A 136 15.46 17.94 42.35
C LEU A 136 16.33 17.37 43.48
N LYS A 137 17.49 18.00 43.73
CA LYS A 137 18.21 17.79 44.98
C LYS A 137 17.36 18.42 46.06
N GLU A 138 16.85 17.58 46.96
CA GLU A 138 16.27 18.01 48.22
C GLU A 138 17.30 18.87 48.96
N GLU A 139 16.88 20.08 49.33
CA GLU A 139 17.61 20.96 50.23
C GLU A 139 17.67 20.32 51.61
N SER A 140 18.86 19.91 52.05
CA SER A 140 19.16 19.73 53.47
C SER A 140 20.00 20.91 53.94
N VAL A 141 19.45 21.66 54.88
CA VAL A 141 20.00 22.84 55.55
C VAL A 141 21.21 22.46 56.43
N SER A 142 22.31 23.22 56.31
CA SER A 142 23.18 23.60 57.43
C SER A 142 24.11 24.77 57.05
N GLU A 143 24.42 25.60 58.06
CA GLU A 143 24.82 27.01 58.03
C GLU A 143 26.28 27.35 57.63
N GLU A 144 26.41 28.58 57.11
CA GLU A 144 27.48 29.61 57.21
C GLU A 144 28.97 29.29 56.93
N ALA A 145 29.56 29.97 55.92
CA ALA A 145 30.48 31.13 56.11
C ALA A 145 31.20 31.58 54.81
N ASN A 146 31.00 32.87 54.46
CA ASN A 146 31.91 33.86 53.86
C ASN A 146 32.72 33.66 52.54
N ALA A 147 32.56 34.69 51.70
CA ALA A 147 33.52 35.37 50.81
C ALA A 147 33.66 34.93 49.32
N ALA A 148 33.61 35.95 48.45
CA ALA A 148 33.61 35.96 46.98
C ALA A 148 35.03 35.84 46.35
N PRO A 149 35.22 36.13 45.05
CA PRO A 149 34.70 35.52 43.81
C PRO A 149 35.87 35.01 42.92
N GLY A 150 35.64 34.02 42.04
CA GLY A 150 36.62 33.76 40.98
C GLY A 150 36.49 32.43 40.24
N SER A 151 36.04 32.52 38.99
CA SER A 151 36.49 31.71 37.84
C SER A 151 36.46 30.19 37.96
N GLU A 152 35.40 29.59 37.40
CA GLU A 152 35.56 28.34 36.64
C GLU A 152 34.79 28.43 35.32
N VAL A 153 35.58 28.34 34.25
CA VAL A 153 35.17 28.22 32.85
C VAL A 153 34.54 26.83 32.69
N GLY A 154 33.22 26.73 32.86
CA GLY A 154 32.45 25.55 32.51
C GLY A 154 32.08 25.60 31.03
N ASN A 155 32.65 24.71 30.23
CA ASN A 155 32.27 24.44 28.84
C ASN A 155 30.75 24.13 28.76
N ALA A 156 29.95 25.15 28.47
CA ALA A 156 28.57 24.97 28.06
C ALA A 156 28.56 24.45 26.62
N GLN A 157 28.41 23.14 26.45
CA GLN A 157 27.97 22.59 25.16
C GLN A 157 26.64 23.26 24.79
N PRO A 158 26.51 23.82 23.58
CA PRO A 158 25.26 24.44 23.17
C PRO A 158 24.19 23.35 23.12
N THR A 159 23.19 23.45 23.98
CA THR A 159 21.94 22.67 23.89
C THR A 159 21.31 22.98 22.55
N GLN A 160 21.50 22.08 21.58
CA GLN A 160 20.96 22.25 20.24
C GLN A 160 19.44 22.18 20.33
N ASP A 161 18.79 23.33 20.12
CA ASP A 161 17.35 23.48 20.21
C ASP A 161 16.67 22.56 19.18
N MET A 162 15.80 21.65 19.65
CA MET A 162 15.17 20.66 18.76
C MET A 162 14.40 21.36 17.62
N PRO A 163 14.58 20.94 16.35
CA PRO A 163 13.88 21.52 15.22
C PRO A 163 12.37 21.50 15.41
N PHE A 164 11.69 22.55 14.98
CA PHE A 164 10.25 22.74 15.19
C PHE A 164 9.40 21.56 14.69
N LEU A 165 9.79 20.94 13.57
CA LEU A 165 9.14 19.73 13.05
C LEU A 165 9.14 18.58 14.07
N PHE A 166 10.31 18.28 14.66
CA PHE A 166 10.44 17.22 15.66
C PHE A 166 9.75 17.57 16.98
N LYS A 167 9.73 18.86 17.38
CA LYS A 167 8.95 19.35 18.52
C LYS A 167 7.44 19.12 18.36
N ILE A 168 6.90 19.19 17.14
CA ILE A 168 5.49 18.88 16.86
C ILE A 168 5.26 17.37 16.83
N LEU A 169 6.12 16.62 16.13
CA LEU A 169 6.00 15.18 15.93
C LEU A 169 6.28 14.35 17.20
N SER A 170 6.87 14.94 18.24
CA SER A 170 7.08 14.29 19.54
C SER A 170 5.81 14.19 20.39
N ARG A 171 4.71 14.86 20.00
CA ARG A 171 3.45 14.80 20.74
C ARG A 171 2.59 13.63 20.26
N LYS A 172 2.07 12.82 21.19
CA LYS A 172 1.23 11.66 20.88
C LYS A 172 -0.06 12.01 20.12
N GLU A 173 -0.66 13.16 20.42
CA GLU A 173 -1.83 13.70 19.69
C GLU A 173 -1.58 13.87 18.18
N ASN A 174 -0.31 14.06 17.79
CA ASN A 174 0.09 14.29 16.40
C ASN A 174 0.54 13.01 15.68
N ALA A 175 0.30 11.82 16.24
CA ALA A 175 0.71 10.55 15.62
C ALA A 175 0.17 10.38 14.19
N SER A 176 -1.04 10.88 13.90
CA SER A 176 -1.65 10.84 12.57
C SER A 176 -0.86 11.63 11.51
N LEU A 177 -0.10 12.66 11.93
CA LEU A 177 0.71 13.50 11.03
C LEU A 177 1.90 12.76 10.44
N TYR A 178 2.33 11.63 11.00
CA TYR A 178 3.37 10.79 10.38
C TYR A 178 2.93 10.25 9.02
N LYS A 179 1.65 9.90 8.85
CA LYS A 179 1.10 9.46 7.55
C LYS A 179 1.11 10.60 6.52
N ALA A 180 0.81 11.82 6.94
CA ALA A 180 0.91 13.00 6.09
C ALA A 180 2.37 13.29 5.69
N CYS A 181 3.29 13.22 6.64
CA CYS A 181 4.71 13.39 6.39
C CYS A 181 5.28 12.31 5.46
N TYR A 182 4.88 11.05 5.66
CA TYR A 182 5.19 9.92 4.78
C TYR A 182 4.78 10.22 3.34
N ALA A 183 3.52 10.62 3.12
CA ALA A 183 3.01 10.94 1.79
C ALA A 183 3.83 12.04 1.10
N VAL A 184 4.23 13.08 1.84
CA VAL A 184 5.10 14.14 1.31
C VAL A 184 6.46 13.60 0.92
N LYS A 185 7.12 12.83 1.81
CA LYS A 185 8.49 12.32 1.59
C LYS A 185 8.59 11.35 0.43
N ILE A 186 7.62 10.45 0.30
CA ILE A 186 7.55 9.52 -0.82
C ILE A 186 7.34 10.28 -2.12
N LYS A 187 6.42 11.26 -2.17
CA LYS A 187 6.18 12.07 -3.37
C LYS A 187 7.41 12.88 -3.79
N THR A 188 8.24 13.34 -2.84
CA THR A 188 9.49 14.06 -3.14
C THR A 188 10.69 13.14 -3.41
N GLY A 189 10.55 11.82 -3.26
CA GLY A 189 11.66 10.86 -3.36
C GLY A 189 12.70 10.99 -2.24
N ASP A 190 12.37 11.65 -1.12
CA ASP A 190 13.29 11.83 0.02
C ASP A 190 13.14 10.67 1.01
N TYR A 191 13.65 9.51 0.58
CA TYR A 191 13.60 8.26 1.34
C TYR A 191 14.44 8.30 2.61
N ASP A 192 15.61 8.94 2.58
CA ASP A 192 16.50 9.06 3.73
C ASP A 192 15.90 9.97 4.81
N GLY A 193 15.27 11.08 4.40
CA GLY A 193 14.53 11.95 5.29
C GLY A 193 13.34 11.25 5.94
N TRP A 194 12.65 10.37 5.21
CA TRP A 194 11.59 9.55 5.80
C TRP A 194 12.12 8.59 6.88
N GLU A 195 13.19 7.83 6.60
CA GLU A 195 13.72 6.85 7.57
C GLU A 195 14.12 7.51 8.90
N LYS A 196 14.68 8.72 8.85
CA LYS A 196 14.97 9.55 10.05
C LYS A 196 13.71 9.88 10.84
N ILE A 197 12.64 10.32 10.17
CA ILE A 197 11.37 10.67 10.81
C ILE A 197 10.71 9.43 11.41
N HIS A 198 10.70 8.32 10.66
CA HIS A 198 10.14 7.06 11.14
C HIS A 198 10.88 6.57 12.38
N ALA A 199 12.22 6.52 12.33
CA ALA A 199 13.04 6.14 13.47
C ALA A 199 12.78 7.03 14.69
N PHE A 200 12.61 8.35 14.50
CA PHE A 200 12.23 9.26 15.58
C PHE A 200 10.89 8.91 16.23
N GLY A 201 9.86 8.66 15.43
CA GLY A 201 8.53 8.28 15.92
C GLY A 201 8.52 6.96 16.67
N GLU A 202 9.25 5.96 16.18
CA GLU A 202 9.47 4.68 16.86
C GLU A 202 10.26 4.84 18.15
N ALA A 203 11.33 5.64 18.10
CA ALA A 203 12.22 5.84 19.23
C ALA A 203 11.49 6.46 20.43
N LYS A 204 10.59 7.41 20.16
CA LYS A 204 9.78 8.11 21.17
C LYS A 204 8.45 7.40 21.51
N GLY A 205 8.17 6.24 20.92
CA GLY A 205 6.92 5.50 21.18
C GLY A 205 5.65 6.27 20.83
N ILE A 206 5.71 7.10 19.78
CA ILE A 206 4.58 7.90 19.28
C ILE A 206 3.74 7.08 18.31
N LEU A 207 4.39 6.29 17.49
CA LEU A 207 3.76 5.39 16.54
C LEU A 207 3.37 4.09 17.22
N THR A 208 2.18 3.59 16.90
CA THR A 208 1.79 2.23 17.29
C THR A 208 2.56 1.21 16.43
N PRO A 209 2.85 0.01 16.95
CA PRO A 209 3.53 -1.03 16.17
C PRO A 209 2.84 -1.33 14.83
N GLU A 210 1.51 -1.28 14.77
CA GLU A 210 0.74 -1.51 13.55
C GLU A 210 0.91 -0.39 12.52
N THR A 211 0.82 0.86 12.97
CA THR A 211 1.01 2.03 12.09
C THR A 211 2.44 2.04 11.56
N SER A 212 3.41 1.78 12.44
CA SER A 212 4.81 1.69 12.09
C SER A 212 5.11 0.58 11.09
N LEU A 213 4.56 -0.61 11.32
CA LEU A 213 4.68 -1.76 10.41
C LEU A 213 4.13 -1.41 9.01
N ALA A 214 2.92 -0.83 8.95
CA ALA A 214 2.30 -0.44 7.70
C ALA A 214 3.15 0.60 6.94
N LEU A 215 3.69 1.59 7.64
CA LEU A 215 4.59 2.59 7.07
C LEU A 215 5.92 1.98 6.61
N ARG A 216 6.49 1.03 7.37
CA ARG A 216 7.75 0.35 7.02
C ARG A 216 7.60 -0.49 5.75
N ILE A 217 6.53 -1.27 5.65
CA ILE A 217 6.23 -2.08 4.45
C ILE A 217 5.95 -1.16 3.27
N SER A 218 5.12 -0.12 3.46
CA SER A 218 4.81 0.84 2.39
C SER A 218 6.09 1.52 1.88
N PHE A 219 6.98 1.96 2.77
CA PHE A 219 8.28 2.51 2.40
C PHE A 219 9.07 1.56 1.49
N THR A 220 9.09 0.27 1.83
CA THR A 220 9.75 -0.77 1.04
C THR A 220 9.18 -0.86 -0.37
N LEU A 221 7.86 -0.84 -0.49
CA LEU A 221 7.16 -0.94 -1.78
C LEU A 221 7.41 0.26 -2.70
N HIS A 222 7.60 1.47 -2.15
CA HIS A 222 7.84 2.66 -2.95
C HIS A 222 9.34 2.90 -3.24
N SER A 223 10.21 2.63 -2.27
CA SER A 223 11.65 2.88 -2.39
C SER A 223 12.43 1.74 -3.04
N GLY A 224 11.89 0.52 -3.03
CA GLY A 224 12.61 -0.70 -3.40
C GLY A 224 13.68 -1.14 -2.39
N ARG A 225 13.79 -0.48 -1.22
CA ARG A 225 14.85 -0.77 -0.23
C ARG A 225 14.45 -1.87 0.77
N GLY A 226 15.09 -3.03 0.64
CA GLY A 226 14.85 -4.23 1.44
C GLY A 226 13.66 -5.08 0.96
N SER A 227 13.38 -6.19 1.63
CA SER A 227 12.34 -7.14 1.22
C SER A 227 10.98 -6.85 1.85
N ALA A 228 10.01 -6.47 1.02
CA ALA A 228 8.62 -6.28 1.45
C ALA A 228 8.02 -7.61 1.96
N TYR A 229 8.34 -8.73 1.31
CA TYR A 229 7.87 -10.05 1.71
C TYR A 229 8.37 -10.45 3.11
N LYS A 230 9.68 -10.29 3.40
CA LYS A 230 10.24 -10.59 4.73
C LYS A 230 9.54 -9.78 5.82
N ARG A 231 9.27 -8.49 5.57
CA ARG A 231 8.57 -7.59 6.50
C ARG A 231 7.10 -7.94 6.68
N ILE A 232 6.40 -8.28 5.60
CA ILE A 232 4.99 -8.74 5.65
C ILE A 232 4.89 -10.04 6.46
N TYR A 233 5.75 -11.02 6.16
CA TYR A 233 5.75 -12.30 6.85
C TYR A 233 6.10 -12.14 8.34
N SER A 234 7.08 -11.31 8.66
CA SER A 234 7.45 -10.98 10.05
C SER A 234 6.35 -10.22 10.78
N GLY A 235 5.70 -9.27 10.10
CA GLY A 235 4.55 -8.53 10.62
C GLY A 235 3.38 -9.45 10.96
N GLY A 236 3.10 -10.44 10.11
CA GLY A 236 2.02 -11.41 10.35
C GLY A 236 2.22 -12.27 11.60
N LYS A 237 3.46 -12.37 12.11
CA LYS A 237 3.79 -13.08 13.35
C LYS A 237 3.56 -12.26 14.62
N LEU A 238 3.27 -10.96 14.53
CA LEU A 238 3.05 -10.14 15.72
C LEU A 238 1.80 -10.63 16.48
N LYS A 239 1.94 -10.86 17.78
CA LYS A 239 0.89 -11.48 18.62
C LYS A 239 -0.35 -10.59 18.79
N SER A 240 -0.17 -9.27 18.78
CA SER A 240 -1.18 -8.27 19.13
C SER A 240 -1.80 -7.53 17.93
N LEU A 241 -1.82 -8.12 16.72
CA LEU A 241 -2.46 -7.48 15.56
C LEU A 241 -3.98 -7.39 15.72
N SER A 242 -4.48 -6.16 15.71
CA SER A 242 -5.88 -5.79 15.56
C SER A 242 -6.42 -6.22 14.19
N GLU A 243 -7.75 -6.26 14.05
CA GLU A 243 -8.38 -6.56 12.76
C GLU A 243 -8.02 -5.51 11.70
N GLU A 244 -7.88 -4.24 12.07
CA GLU A 244 -7.39 -3.19 11.16
C GLU A 244 -5.93 -3.45 10.75
N GLY A 245 -5.06 -3.82 11.69
CA GLY A 245 -3.67 -4.18 11.42
C GLY A 245 -3.54 -5.39 10.49
N LYS A 246 -4.37 -6.42 10.69
CA LYS A 246 -4.46 -7.58 9.77
C LYS A 246 -4.95 -7.14 8.38
N SER A 247 -5.97 -6.28 8.31
CA SER A 247 -6.46 -5.74 7.04
C SER A 247 -5.37 -4.99 6.28
N ASP A 248 -4.68 -4.06 6.93
CA ASP A 248 -3.62 -3.26 6.33
C ASP A 248 -2.45 -4.13 5.86
N LEU A 249 -2.04 -5.11 6.66
CA LEU A 249 -0.97 -6.04 6.28
C LEU A 249 -1.32 -6.84 5.01
N LEU A 250 -2.54 -7.37 4.93
CA LEU A 250 -3.00 -8.12 3.76
C LEU A 250 -3.21 -7.22 2.53
N TYR A 251 -3.66 -5.98 2.73
CA TYR A 251 -3.73 -4.98 1.69
C TYR A 251 -2.34 -4.69 1.09
N LEU A 252 -1.34 -4.49 1.93
CA LEU A 252 0.03 -4.26 1.49
C LEU A 252 0.63 -5.49 0.80
N TYR A 253 0.27 -6.69 1.24
CA TYR A 253 0.65 -7.92 0.54
C TYR A 253 -0.01 -8.05 -0.83
N GLY A 254 -1.28 -7.68 -0.95
CA GLY A 254 -1.98 -7.56 -2.23
C GLY A 254 -1.26 -6.61 -3.19
N LYS A 255 -0.83 -5.43 -2.70
CA LYS A 255 -0.02 -4.48 -3.48
C LYS A 255 1.32 -5.06 -3.92
N PHE A 256 2.05 -5.71 -3.02
CA PHE A 256 3.32 -6.38 -3.34
C PHE A 256 3.14 -7.38 -4.49
N LEU A 257 2.16 -8.28 -4.38
CA LEU A 257 1.89 -9.29 -5.40
C LEU A 257 1.46 -8.67 -6.73
N ARG A 258 0.71 -7.57 -6.71
CA ARG A 258 0.35 -6.82 -7.92
C ARG A 258 1.57 -6.28 -8.64
N ASN A 259 2.53 -5.72 -7.89
CA ASN A 259 3.76 -5.18 -8.46
C ASN A 259 4.61 -6.25 -9.14
N LEU A 260 4.54 -7.49 -8.66
CA LEU A 260 5.14 -8.69 -9.27
C LEU A 260 4.32 -9.27 -10.44
N GLY A 261 3.19 -8.69 -10.81
CA GLY A 261 2.31 -9.22 -11.86
C GLY A 261 1.47 -10.44 -11.45
N LYS A 262 1.47 -10.83 -10.16
CA LYS A 262 0.67 -11.95 -9.63
C LYS A 262 -0.76 -11.49 -9.33
N TYR A 263 -1.52 -11.16 -10.39
CA TYR A 263 -2.83 -10.49 -10.28
C TYR A 263 -3.90 -11.31 -9.56
N ASP A 264 -3.98 -12.62 -9.79
CA ASP A 264 -4.98 -13.48 -9.11
C ASP A 264 -4.73 -13.55 -7.60
N SER A 265 -3.48 -13.81 -7.19
CA SER A 265 -3.09 -13.83 -5.79
C SER A 265 -3.33 -12.45 -5.16
N SER A 266 -2.95 -11.38 -5.86
CA SER A 266 -3.15 -10.00 -5.42
C SER A 266 -4.63 -9.68 -5.16
N ALA A 267 -5.51 -9.96 -6.12
CA ALA A 267 -6.95 -9.75 -6.00
C ALA A 267 -7.54 -10.53 -4.81
N ARG A 268 -7.06 -11.77 -4.60
CA ARG A 268 -7.46 -12.60 -3.45
C ARG A 268 -7.08 -11.96 -2.11
N TYR A 269 -5.86 -11.42 -1.99
CA TYR A 269 -5.42 -10.75 -0.76
C TYR A 269 -6.10 -9.40 -0.54
N PHE A 270 -6.41 -8.65 -1.59
CA PHE A 270 -7.27 -7.47 -1.48
C PHE A 270 -8.67 -7.84 -0.99
N TRP A 271 -9.27 -8.91 -1.50
CA TRP A 271 -10.55 -9.39 -0.99
C TRP A 271 -10.47 -9.83 0.47
N MET A 272 -9.43 -10.57 0.83
CA MET A 272 -9.22 -11.04 2.19
C MET A 272 -9.01 -9.89 3.18
N SER A 273 -8.32 -8.81 2.80
CA SER A 273 -8.15 -7.64 3.68
C SER A 273 -9.50 -7.00 4.05
N GLY A 274 -10.46 -6.97 3.12
CA GLY A 274 -11.83 -6.49 3.34
C GLY A 274 -12.62 -7.27 4.37
N SER A 275 -12.25 -8.54 4.60
CA SER A 275 -12.86 -9.39 5.61
C SER A 275 -12.41 -9.04 7.04
N TYR A 276 -11.27 -8.37 7.18
CA TYR A 276 -10.77 -7.86 8.46
C TYR A 276 -11.14 -6.38 8.66
N GLY A 277 -11.13 -5.56 7.61
CA GLY A 277 -11.43 -4.13 7.70
C GLY A 277 -11.50 -3.45 6.33
N ASN A 278 -12.10 -2.25 6.28
CA ASN A 278 -12.24 -1.40 5.08
C ASN A 278 -12.67 -2.16 3.80
N LYS A 279 -13.93 -2.61 3.80
CA LYS A 279 -14.56 -3.37 2.69
C LYS A 279 -14.54 -2.61 1.37
N ASP A 280 -14.69 -1.29 1.40
CA ASP A 280 -14.75 -0.47 0.18
C ASP A 280 -13.38 -0.41 -0.51
N ARG A 281 -12.31 -0.13 0.23
CA ARG A 281 -10.92 -0.19 -0.29
C ARG A 281 -10.60 -1.55 -0.89
N SER A 282 -10.99 -2.61 -0.20
CA SER A 282 -10.81 -4.00 -0.65
C SER A 282 -11.49 -4.26 -2.00
N ARG A 283 -12.76 -3.86 -2.17
CA ARG A 283 -13.51 -4.02 -3.42
C ARG A 283 -12.90 -3.24 -4.58
N ILE A 284 -12.57 -1.97 -4.34
CA ILE A 284 -11.96 -1.10 -5.35
C ILE A 284 -10.64 -1.68 -5.84
N GLU A 285 -9.74 -2.06 -4.93
CA GLU A 285 -8.42 -2.55 -5.30
C GLU A 285 -8.46 -3.94 -5.93
N THR A 286 -9.43 -4.77 -5.53
CA THR A 286 -9.75 -6.02 -6.24
C THR A 286 -10.19 -5.71 -7.68
N ALA A 287 -11.13 -4.78 -7.87
CA ALA A 287 -11.64 -4.41 -9.19
C ALA A 287 -10.54 -3.83 -10.10
N LYS A 288 -9.70 -2.92 -9.59
CA LYS A 288 -8.52 -2.39 -10.31
C LYS A 288 -7.60 -3.51 -10.80
N THR A 289 -7.34 -4.49 -9.95
CA THR A 289 -6.47 -5.63 -10.23
C THR A 289 -7.08 -6.59 -11.26
N LEU A 290 -8.40 -6.82 -11.17
CA LEU A 290 -9.14 -7.58 -12.17
C LEU A 290 -9.19 -6.87 -13.53
N LEU A 291 -9.29 -5.53 -13.55
CA LEU A 291 -9.33 -4.76 -14.78
C LEU A 291 -8.02 -4.88 -15.58
N VAL A 292 -6.87 -4.65 -14.94
CA VAL A 292 -5.57 -4.71 -15.62
C VAL A 292 -5.20 -6.14 -16.09
N SER A 293 -5.76 -7.17 -15.45
CA SER A 293 -5.64 -8.57 -15.90
C SER A 293 -6.63 -8.96 -17.01
N GLY A 294 -7.34 -7.99 -17.60
CA GLY A 294 -8.26 -8.20 -18.72
C GLY A 294 -9.65 -8.71 -18.33
N ARG A 295 -10.00 -8.73 -17.04
CA ARG A 295 -11.27 -9.28 -16.51
C ARG A 295 -12.28 -8.19 -16.19
N LYS A 296 -12.55 -7.32 -17.16
CA LYS A 296 -13.44 -6.17 -17.01
C LYS A 296 -14.82 -6.52 -16.45
N GLN A 297 -15.48 -7.57 -16.98
CA GLN A 297 -16.83 -7.95 -16.52
C GLN A 297 -16.85 -8.28 -15.02
N GLU A 298 -15.84 -9.02 -14.55
CA GLU A 298 -15.71 -9.37 -13.13
C GLU A 298 -15.38 -8.12 -12.30
N ALA A 299 -14.42 -7.31 -12.74
CA ALA A 299 -14.06 -6.06 -12.08
C ALA A 299 -15.30 -5.18 -11.82
N CYS A 300 -16.15 -5.02 -12.83
CA CYS A 300 -17.34 -4.18 -12.73
C CYS A 300 -18.47 -4.80 -11.90
N SER A 301 -18.52 -6.13 -11.74
CA SER A 301 -19.53 -6.79 -10.92
C SER A 301 -19.39 -6.51 -9.42
N TYR A 302 -18.20 -6.10 -8.97
CA TYR A 302 -17.90 -5.84 -7.56
C TYR A 302 -18.03 -4.37 -7.14
N LEU A 303 -18.27 -3.46 -8.09
CA LEU A 303 -18.34 -2.03 -7.83
C LEU A 303 -19.78 -1.58 -7.58
N SER A 304 -19.97 -0.77 -6.54
CA SER A 304 -21.19 0.01 -6.34
C SER A 304 -21.08 1.35 -7.07
N LYS A 305 -22.23 1.97 -7.39
CA LYS A 305 -22.28 3.31 -8.02
C LYS A 305 -21.83 4.46 -7.09
N SER A 306 -21.51 4.17 -5.83
CA SER A 306 -21.06 5.17 -4.86
C SER A 306 -19.62 5.56 -5.17
N PHE A 307 -19.41 6.80 -5.61
CA PHE A 307 -18.12 7.32 -6.02
C PHE A 307 -17.58 8.35 -5.01
N PHE A 308 -16.28 8.28 -4.73
CA PHE A 308 -15.58 9.31 -3.97
C PHE A 308 -15.06 10.40 -4.92
N PRO A 309 -15.63 11.62 -4.89
CA PRO A 309 -15.15 12.70 -5.74
C PRO A 309 -13.70 13.05 -5.39
N GLY A 310 -12.79 12.82 -6.32
CA GLY A 310 -11.41 13.30 -6.24
C GLY A 310 -10.30 12.27 -6.44
N ASP A 311 -10.58 10.98 -6.63
CA ASP A 311 -9.57 10.01 -7.07
C ASP A 311 -9.68 9.76 -8.59
N GLU A 312 -8.61 10.09 -9.33
CA GLU A 312 -8.56 9.97 -10.80
C GLU A 312 -8.69 8.52 -11.25
N SER A 313 -8.05 7.59 -10.53
CA SER A 313 -8.07 6.17 -10.89
C SER A 313 -9.43 5.53 -10.63
N GLU A 314 -10.11 5.93 -9.55
CA GLU A 314 -11.47 5.48 -9.27
C GLU A 314 -12.50 6.10 -10.23
N GLU A 315 -12.33 7.36 -10.66
CA GLU A 315 -13.21 7.98 -11.67
C GLU A 315 -13.08 7.27 -13.01
N LEU A 316 -11.85 6.93 -13.42
CA LEU A 316 -11.62 6.13 -14.62
C LEU A 316 -12.25 4.74 -14.51
N LEU A 317 -12.07 4.07 -13.37
CA LEU A 317 -12.67 2.76 -13.14
C LEU A 317 -14.20 2.82 -13.23
N SER A 318 -14.81 3.85 -12.66
CA SER A 318 -16.25 4.12 -12.75
C SER A 318 -16.70 4.35 -14.20
N ARG A 319 -15.93 5.12 -14.99
CA ARG A 319 -16.20 5.35 -16.42
C ARG A 319 -16.15 4.07 -17.24
N VAL A 320 -15.17 3.21 -16.98
CA VAL A 320 -15.02 1.90 -17.62
C VAL A 320 -16.23 1.01 -17.36
N CYS A 321 -16.72 0.99 -16.11
CA CYS A 321 -17.77 0.08 -15.70
C CYS A 321 -19.20 0.56 -15.94
N PHE A 322 -19.46 1.86 -15.90
CA PHE A 322 -20.82 2.39 -15.92
C PHE A 322 -21.11 3.36 -17.07
N LYS A 323 -20.10 3.94 -17.71
CA LYS A 323 -20.28 4.98 -18.74
C LYS A 323 -19.86 4.56 -20.14
N ASN A 324 -19.55 3.27 -20.36
CA ASN A 324 -19.08 2.71 -21.65
C ASN A 324 -18.00 3.57 -22.34
N PHE A 325 -17.08 4.11 -21.54
CA PHE A 325 -16.14 5.15 -21.95
C PHE A 325 -15.15 4.69 -23.02
N GLU A 326 -14.85 3.39 -23.12
CA GLU A 326 -13.94 2.81 -24.13
C GLU A 326 -14.38 3.02 -25.57
N ASN A 327 -15.67 3.19 -25.84
CA ASN A 327 -16.16 3.38 -27.22
C ASN A 327 -15.88 4.79 -27.75
N ASN A 328 -15.57 5.74 -26.86
CA ASN A 328 -15.12 7.07 -27.22
C ASN A 328 -13.61 7.11 -27.02
N HIS A 329 -12.85 7.14 -28.12
CA HIS A 329 -11.39 7.25 -28.04
C HIS A 329 -11.03 8.50 -27.21
N PRO A 330 -10.32 8.35 -26.07
CA PRO A 330 -9.98 9.49 -25.24
C PRO A 330 -9.13 10.48 -26.04
N GLY A 331 -9.42 11.78 -25.91
CA GLY A 331 -8.65 12.84 -26.56
C GLY A 331 -7.16 12.81 -26.17
N GLN A 332 -6.31 13.42 -27.01
CA GLN A 332 -4.86 13.44 -26.78
C GLN A 332 -4.48 14.07 -25.43
N ASP A 333 -5.16 15.15 -25.03
CA ASP A 333 -4.90 15.83 -23.76
C ASP A 333 -5.30 14.98 -22.54
N PHE A 334 -6.37 14.18 -22.68
CA PHE A 334 -6.79 13.24 -21.66
C PHE A 334 -5.75 12.13 -21.47
N LEU A 335 -5.23 11.58 -22.57
CA LEU A 335 -4.13 10.60 -22.53
C LEU A 335 -2.85 11.22 -21.97
N LYS A 336 -2.57 12.50 -22.25
CA LYS A 336 -1.44 13.25 -21.68
C LYS A 336 -1.58 13.35 -20.15
N ALA A 337 -2.76 13.69 -19.65
CA ALA A 337 -3.07 13.71 -18.22
C ALA A 337 -2.86 12.32 -17.58
N ILE A 338 -3.37 11.25 -18.18
CA ILE A 338 -3.17 9.87 -17.67
C ILE A 338 -1.69 9.49 -17.65
N ARG A 339 -0.89 9.86 -18.66
CA ARG A 339 0.56 9.60 -18.67
C ARG A 339 1.27 10.30 -17.51
N ILE A 340 0.93 11.57 -17.23
CA ILE A 340 1.50 12.31 -16.11
C ILE A 340 1.14 11.61 -14.79
N LEU A 341 -0.15 11.29 -14.59
CA LEU A 341 -0.62 10.59 -13.39
C LEU A 341 0.10 9.25 -13.19
N ASN A 342 0.26 8.45 -14.25
CA ASN A 342 0.93 7.16 -14.17
C ASN A 342 2.43 7.27 -13.89
N ASN A 343 3.07 8.36 -14.29
CA ASN A 343 4.48 8.61 -13.99
C ASN A 343 4.67 9.05 -12.55
N ASP A 344 3.75 9.85 -12.01
CA ASP A 344 3.78 10.32 -10.62
C ASP A 344 3.41 9.21 -9.62
N ASN A 345 2.39 8.40 -9.96
CA ASN A 345 1.95 7.27 -9.15
C ASN A 345 1.25 6.22 -10.04
N SER A 346 1.95 5.13 -10.37
CA SER A 346 1.39 4.06 -11.21
C SER A 346 0.15 3.45 -10.55
N ASP A 347 -0.93 3.32 -11.32
CA ASP A 347 -2.16 2.64 -10.91
C ASP A 347 -2.62 1.71 -12.04
N PRO A 348 -3.14 0.51 -11.70
CA PRO A 348 -3.61 -0.46 -12.70
C PRO A 348 -4.61 0.11 -13.71
N VAL A 349 -5.44 1.08 -13.29
CA VAL A 349 -6.44 1.69 -14.16
C VAL A 349 -5.76 2.59 -15.20
N PHE A 350 -4.73 3.34 -14.81
CA PHE A 350 -3.96 4.15 -15.76
C PHE A 350 -3.23 3.25 -16.77
N GLU A 351 -2.61 2.18 -16.31
CA GLU A 351 -1.92 1.19 -17.17
C GLU A 351 -2.87 0.58 -18.22
N TYR A 352 -4.10 0.24 -17.80
CA TYR A 352 -5.16 -0.24 -18.69
C TYR A 352 -5.46 0.76 -19.83
N PHE A 353 -5.65 2.04 -19.51
CA PHE A 353 -5.92 3.09 -20.51
C PHE A 353 -4.74 3.39 -21.42
N LEU A 354 -3.51 3.25 -20.93
CA LEU A 354 -2.29 3.48 -21.70
C LEU A 354 -1.95 2.31 -22.63
N GLY A 355 -2.75 1.23 -22.64
CA GLY A 355 -2.47 0.05 -23.44
C GLY A 355 -1.20 -0.69 -23.00
N LYS A 356 -0.71 -0.40 -21.79
CA LYS A 356 0.33 -1.20 -21.11
C LYS A 356 -0.36 -2.46 -20.57
N GLY A 357 -0.93 -3.27 -21.45
CA GLY A 357 -1.47 -4.58 -21.10
C GLY A 357 -0.35 -5.45 -20.56
N THR A 358 -0.67 -6.32 -19.60
CA THR A 358 0.18 -7.35 -18.95
C THR A 358 1.53 -7.56 -19.62
N SER A 359 2.44 -6.57 -19.52
CA SER A 359 3.81 -6.81 -19.88
C SER A 359 4.23 -7.81 -18.83
N THR A 360 4.65 -8.99 -19.26
CA THR A 360 5.51 -9.85 -18.46
C THR A 360 6.63 -8.94 -17.97
N LYS A 361 6.44 -8.34 -16.79
CA LYS A 361 7.53 -8.14 -15.87
C LYS A 361 7.99 -9.57 -15.70
N SER A 362 9.01 -9.91 -16.49
CA SER A 362 9.76 -11.15 -16.35
C SER A 362 9.97 -11.38 -14.87
N ASP A 363 10.00 -12.63 -14.43
CA ASP A 363 10.44 -13.02 -13.09
C ASP A 363 11.71 -12.23 -12.73
N GLU A 364 11.54 -11.03 -12.19
CA GLU A 364 12.57 -10.34 -11.46
C GLU A 364 12.65 -11.21 -10.24
N SER A 365 13.59 -12.15 -10.30
CA SER A 365 14.17 -12.83 -9.16
C SER A 365 14.12 -11.87 -7.99
N GLU A 366 13.55 -12.31 -6.86
CA GLU A 366 13.40 -11.52 -5.64
C GLU A 366 14.56 -10.55 -5.55
N PRO A 367 14.31 -9.21 -5.56
CA PRO A 367 15.39 -8.25 -5.66
C PRO A 367 16.42 -8.63 -4.59
N GLU A 368 17.64 -8.92 -5.06
CA GLU A 368 18.77 -9.25 -4.19
C GLU A 368 18.75 -8.27 -3.02
N ASP A 369 19.01 -8.79 -1.82
CA ASP A 369 19.03 -8.06 -0.57
C ASP A 369 19.92 -6.82 -0.71
N ASN A 370 19.35 -5.72 -1.21
CA ASN A 370 19.90 -4.38 -1.10
C ASN A 370 19.67 -3.95 0.35
N GLU A 371 20.29 -4.71 1.25
CA GLU A 371 20.41 -4.52 2.68
C GLU A 371 21.43 -3.42 3.00
N ALA A 372 21.55 -2.41 2.13
CA ALA A 372 22.01 -1.09 2.56
C ALA A 372 20.93 -0.45 3.44
N ALA A 373 20.53 -1.16 4.51
CA ALA A 373 19.64 -0.67 5.53
C ALA A 373 20.39 0.45 6.24
N SER A 374 19.89 1.67 6.09
CA SER A 374 20.35 2.79 6.90
C SER A 374 20.30 2.41 8.38
N ASN A 375 21.17 3.02 9.20
CA ASN A 375 21.17 2.76 10.64
C ASN A 375 19.79 2.99 11.27
N TYR A 376 19.03 3.97 10.75
CA TYR A 376 17.64 4.23 11.12
C TYR A 376 16.70 3.08 10.73
N GLY A 377 16.85 2.54 9.52
CA GLY A 377 16.09 1.38 9.08
C GLY A 377 16.31 0.16 9.95
N LYS A 378 17.56 -0.11 10.36
CA LYS A 378 17.89 -1.19 11.31
C LYS A 378 17.26 -0.97 12.67
N LEU A 379 17.36 0.25 13.22
CA LEU A 379 16.76 0.61 14.50
C LEU A 379 15.23 0.42 14.50
N VAL A 380 14.56 0.79 13.41
CA VAL A 380 13.12 0.57 13.23
C VAL A 380 12.80 -0.92 13.18
N ASP A 381 13.52 -1.69 12.37
CA ASP A 381 13.28 -3.13 12.21
C ASP A 381 13.56 -3.88 13.54
N GLU A 382 14.61 -3.53 14.28
CA GLU A 382 14.90 -4.08 15.62
C GLU A 382 13.79 -3.79 16.62
N ARG A 383 13.26 -2.56 16.68
CA ARG A 383 12.16 -2.22 17.60
C ARG A 383 10.86 -2.90 17.22
N LEU A 384 10.47 -2.86 15.95
CA LEU A 384 9.23 -3.45 15.46
C LEU A 384 9.19 -4.97 15.65
N PHE A 385 10.33 -5.63 15.49
CA PHE A 385 10.42 -7.08 15.39
C PHE A 385 11.23 -7.73 16.53
N SER A 386 11.47 -7.10 17.67
CA SER A 386 12.18 -7.74 18.81
C SER A 386 11.26 -8.37 19.86
N GLY A 387 9.98 -8.00 19.91
CA GLY A 387 9.04 -8.47 20.94
C GLY A 387 8.54 -9.92 20.77
N GLU A 388 7.60 -10.31 21.63
CA GLU A 388 6.91 -11.61 21.54
C GLU A 388 6.18 -11.76 20.20
N LYS A 389 6.37 -12.93 19.58
CA LYS A 389 5.78 -13.27 18.29
C LYS A 389 5.19 -14.67 18.30
N ASN A 390 4.16 -14.84 17.50
CA ASN A 390 3.70 -16.14 17.08
C ASN A 390 4.80 -16.83 16.24
N PRO A 391 4.91 -18.16 16.31
CA PRO A 391 5.90 -18.90 15.51
C PRO A 391 5.65 -18.75 14.00
N THR A 392 4.37 -18.59 13.62
CA THR A 392 3.91 -18.47 12.24
C THR A 392 2.95 -17.28 12.10
N PRO A 393 2.78 -16.73 10.88
CA PRO A 393 1.79 -15.69 10.64
C PRO A 393 0.37 -16.14 10.98
N PHE A 394 -0.52 -15.18 11.25
CA PHE A 394 -1.93 -15.49 11.61
C PHE A 394 -2.73 -16.25 10.55
N TRP A 395 -2.23 -16.40 9.33
CA TRP A 395 -2.85 -17.16 8.23
C TRP A 395 -2.16 -18.51 7.97
N ASP A 396 -1.19 -18.92 8.80
CA ASP A 396 -0.44 -20.17 8.65
C ASP A 396 -0.87 -21.22 9.69
N TYR A 397 -1.61 -22.22 9.21
CA TYR A 397 -2.30 -23.25 10.00
C TYR A 397 -1.60 -24.60 9.87
N ARG A 398 -0.40 -24.64 9.27
CA ARG A 398 0.35 -25.88 9.05
C ARG A 398 0.64 -26.67 10.31
N LYS A 399 0.71 -26.01 11.47
CA LYS A 399 0.93 -26.65 12.77
C LYS A 399 -0.36 -26.99 13.53
N LYS A 400 -1.52 -26.56 13.04
CA LYS A 400 -2.82 -26.89 13.65
C LYS A 400 -3.31 -28.21 13.10
N GLU A 401 -3.86 -29.04 13.98
CA GLU A 401 -4.60 -30.23 13.56
C GLU A 401 -5.95 -29.80 12.99
N GLY A 402 -6.41 -30.49 11.96
CA GLY A 402 -7.68 -30.20 11.34
C GLY A 402 -8.36 -31.44 10.75
N ILE A 403 -9.67 -31.32 10.57
CA ILE A 403 -10.51 -32.32 9.90
C ILE A 403 -11.24 -31.64 8.76
N LEU A 404 -11.06 -32.15 7.55
CA LEU A 404 -11.77 -31.74 6.34
C LEU A 404 -12.96 -32.67 6.10
N TYR A 405 -14.17 -32.17 6.30
CA TYR A 405 -15.42 -32.87 5.99
C TYR A 405 -15.86 -32.52 4.57
N LEU A 406 -15.89 -33.50 3.67
CA LEU A 406 -16.37 -33.31 2.30
C LEU A 406 -17.84 -33.72 2.17
N SER A 407 -18.60 -32.95 1.39
CA SER A 407 -20.04 -33.18 1.16
C SER A 407 -20.37 -34.42 0.32
N GLY A 408 -19.35 -35.07 -0.26
CA GLY A 408 -19.47 -36.32 -0.99
C GLY A 408 -18.09 -36.81 -1.44
N SER A 409 -18.04 -38.00 -2.03
CA SER A 409 -16.78 -38.60 -2.48
C SER A 409 -16.21 -37.91 -3.73
N PRO A 410 -15.06 -37.21 -3.63
CA PRO A 410 -14.42 -36.62 -4.78
C PRO A 410 -13.81 -37.71 -5.67
N GLN A 411 -14.04 -37.62 -6.98
CA GLN A 411 -13.47 -38.53 -7.98
C GLN A 411 -12.38 -37.87 -8.83
N PHE A 412 -12.50 -36.56 -9.02
CA PHE A 412 -11.58 -35.80 -9.83
C PHE A 412 -11.01 -34.65 -9.06
N PHE A 413 -9.76 -34.35 -9.36
CA PHE A 413 -9.10 -33.12 -8.98
C PHE A 413 -9.00 -32.25 -10.23
N CYS A 414 -9.49 -31.02 -10.16
CA CYS A 414 -9.61 -30.17 -11.33
C CYS A 414 -8.85 -28.86 -11.15
N LYS A 415 -8.09 -28.49 -12.17
CA LYS A 415 -7.47 -27.17 -12.29
C LYS A 415 -8.51 -26.16 -12.73
N THR A 416 -8.63 -25.07 -11.98
CA THR A 416 -9.37 -23.89 -12.40
C THR A 416 -8.42 -22.87 -13.00
N SER A 417 -8.91 -22.16 -14.01
CA SER A 417 -8.20 -21.00 -14.54
C SER A 417 -8.23 -19.79 -13.59
N ARG A 418 -9.10 -19.81 -12.57
CA ARG A 418 -9.41 -18.67 -11.68
C ARG A 418 -9.79 -19.17 -10.29
N SER A 419 -9.54 -18.38 -9.25
CA SER A 419 -10.08 -18.65 -7.91
C SER A 419 -11.60 -18.76 -7.95
N VAL A 420 -12.17 -19.64 -7.10
CA VAL A 420 -13.61 -19.84 -6.97
C VAL A 420 -14.30 -18.54 -6.51
N LEU A 421 -13.56 -17.66 -5.85
CA LEU A 421 -14.00 -16.33 -5.46
C LEU A 421 -14.56 -15.49 -6.62
N PHE A 422 -14.03 -15.67 -7.83
CA PHE A 422 -14.26 -14.75 -8.95
C PHE A 422 -15.04 -15.35 -10.12
N LYS A 423 -15.49 -16.61 -10.04
CA LYS A 423 -16.22 -17.27 -11.12
C LYS A 423 -17.34 -18.15 -10.59
N LYS A 424 -18.46 -18.24 -11.33
CA LYS A 424 -19.44 -19.31 -11.14
C LYS A 424 -18.88 -20.63 -11.69
N ASN A 425 -18.95 -21.67 -10.85
CA ASN A 425 -18.28 -22.97 -10.94
C ASN A 425 -18.61 -23.81 -12.18
N LEU A 426 -18.17 -23.40 -13.37
CA LEU A 426 -18.14 -24.26 -14.55
C LEU A 426 -16.80 -24.99 -14.59
N ILE A 427 -16.83 -26.26 -14.17
CA ILE A 427 -15.72 -27.19 -14.27
C ILE A 427 -15.64 -27.67 -15.71
N GLN A 428 -14.44 -27.64 -16.26
CA GLN A 428 -14.13 -28.14 -17.59
C GLN A 428 -13.50 -29.53 -17.44
N PRO A 429 -14.13 -30.62 -17.91
CA PRO A 429 -13.63 -31.98 -17.73
C PRO A 429 -12.19 -32.19 -18.20
N GLN A 430 -11.76 -31.49 -19.25
CA GLN A 430 -10.39 -31.54 -19.78
C GLN A 430 -9.31 -31.04 -18.81
N ASN A 431 -9.70 -30.28 -17.77
CA ASN A 431 -8.79 -29.77 -16.75
C ASN A 431 -8.82 -30.62 -15.47
N CYS A 432 -9.43 -31.80 -15.53
CA CYS A 432 -9.63 -32.70 -14.41
C CYS A 432 -8.85 -33.98 -14.59
N VAL A 433 -8.31 -34.49 -13.49
CA VAL A 433 -7.59 -35.76 -13.43
C VAL A 433 -8.15 -36.61 -12.30
N PRO A 434 -8.27 -37.92 -12.48
CA PRO A 434 -8.56 -38.81 -11.36
C PRO A 434 -7.38 -38.75 -10.37
N PHE A 435 -7.69 -38.97 -9.10
CA PHE A 435 -6.68 -39.08 -8.06
C PHE A 435 -7.05 -40.22 -7.13
N THR A 436 -6.07 -40.86 -6.50
CA THR A 436 -6.27 -42.09 -5.73
C THR A 436 -6.59 -41.81 -4.27
N GLU A 437 -5.97 -40.77 -3.70
CA GLU A 437 -6.05 -40.46 -2.28
C GLU A 437 -5.80 -38.98 -2.00
N LEU A 438 -6.43 -38.45 -0.94
CA LEU A 438 -6.26 -37.06 -0.52
C LEU A 438 -4.97 -36.88 0.28
N SER A 439 -3.83 -36.90 -0.41
CA SER A 439 -2.51 -36.63 0.16
C SER A 439 -1.74 -35.63 -0.69
N ALA A 440 -0.77 -34.94 -0.09
CA ALA A 440 0.09 -34.00 -0.81
C ALA A 440 0.81 -34.69 -1.98
N ASP A 441 1.39 -35.86 -1.73
CA ASP A 441 2.18 -36.60 -2.72
C ASP A 441 1.30 -37.12 -3.87
N SER A 442 0.11 -37.66 -3.56
CA SER A 442 -0.84 -38.10 -4.58
C SER A 442 -1.29 -36.93 -5.44
N ILE A 443 -1.67 -35.80 -4.84
CA ILE A 443 -2.07 -34.59 -5.57
C ILE A 443 -0.94 -34.10 -6.47
N LEU A 444 0.27 -33.92 -5.93
CA LEU A 444 1.41 -33.37 -6.68
C LEU A 444 1.93 -34.31 -7.77
N SER A 445 1.68 -35.62 -7.66
CA SER A 445 2.01 -36.60 -8.71
C SER A 445 1.11 -36.52 -9.95
N THR A 446 -0.02 -35.81 -9.86
CA THR A 446 -0.97 -35.69 -10.98
C THR A 446 -0.40 -34.87 -12.14
N PRO A 447 -0.83 -35.12 -13.39
CA PRO A 447 -0.30 -34.39 -14.56
C PRO A 447 -0.81 -32.94 -14.68
N LEU A 448 -1.52 -32.41 -13.68
CA LEU A 448 -1.99 -31.02 -13.67
C LEU A 448 -0.87 -30.00 -13.40
N PHE A 449 0.22 -30.44 -12.79
CA PHE A 449 1.33 -29.59 -12.36
C PHE A 449 2.38 -29.48 -13.47
N THR A 450 2.37 -28.34 -14.15
CA THR A 450 3.31 -27.99 -15.23
C THR A 450 4.49 -27.18 -14.69
N SER A 451 5.67 -27.26 -15.31
CA SER A 451 6.87 -26.54 -14.83
C SER A 451 6.70 -25.02 -14.76
N ASP A 452 5.90 -24.45 -15.66
CA ASP A 452 5.90 -23.02 -16.00
C ASP A 452 4.87 -22.20 -15.20
N GLN A 453 4.27 -22.80 -14.16
CA GLN A 453 3.33 -22.11 -13.28
C GLN A 453 3.84 -22.10 -11.84
N ASP A 454 3.60 -21.00 -11.12
CA ASP A 454 3.95 -20.86 -9.69
C ASP A 454 2.76 -21.11 -8.76
N GLU A 455 1.54 -20.81 -9.22
CA GLU A 455 0.30 -20.99 -8.45
C GLU A 455 -0.76 -21.74 -9.25
N TRP A 456 -1.44 -22.68 -8.60
CA TRP A 456 -2.58 -23.42 -9.15
C TRP A 456 -3.79 -23.19 -8.28
N SER A 457 -4.91 -22.81 -8.90
CA SER A 457 -6.23 -22.85 -8.27
C SER A 457 -6.88 -24.18 -8.62
N LEU A 458 -7.36 -24.89 -7.60
CA LEU A 458 -7.72 -26.30 -7.68
C LEU A 458 -9.05 -26.52 -6.96
N LEU A 459 -9.82 -27.51 -7.41
CA LEU A 459 -11.07 -27.91 -6.78
C LEU A 459 -11.24 -29.43 -6.80
N PHE A 460 -12.08 -29.93 -5.91
CA PHE A 460 -12.52 -31.33 -5.93
C PHE A 460 -13.83 -31.44 -6.70
N ALA A 461 -13.97 -32.46 -7.55
CA ALA A 461 -15.17 -32.69 -8.33
C ALA A 461 -15.64 -34.15 -8.22
N ASN A 462 -16.95 -34.37 -8.30
CA ASN A 462 -17.54 -35.70 -8.33
C ASN A 462 -17.57 -36.28 -9.76
N ALA A 463 -18.13 -37.49 -9.91
CA ALA A 463 -18.25 -38.20 -11.19
C ALA A 463 -18.92 -37.38 -12.31
N ALA A 464 -19.85 -36.50 -11.93
CA ALA A 464 -20.61 -35.65 -12.84
C ALA A 464 -19.92 -34.29 -13.07
N TYR A 465 -18.66 -34.13 -12.67
CA TYR A 465 -17.91 -32.88 -12.74
C TYR A 465 -18.62 -31.70 -12.05
N ASN A 466 -19.30 -31.97 -10.91
CA ASN A 466 -19.81 -30.93 -10.02
C ASN A 466 -18.82 -30.69 -8.86
N PRO A 467 -18.65 -29.44 -8.39
CA PRO A 467 -17.75 -29.15 -7.27
C PRO A 467 -18.19 -29.88 -6.00
N VAL A 468 -17.25 -30.53 -5.34
CA VAL A 468 -17.42 -31.10 -4.01
C VAL A 468 -16.98 -30.06 -2.99
N LEU A 469 -17.96 -29.48 -2.30
CA LEU A 469 -17.72 -28.51 -1.23
C LEU A 469 -17.50 -29.24 0.09
N GLY A 470 -16.98 -28.53 1.08
CA GLY A 470 -16.72 -29.12 2.39
C GLY A 470 -16.62 -28.10 3.52
N ARG A 471 -16.32 -28.61 4.70
CA ARG A 471 -16.07 -27.84 5.92
C ARG A 471 -14.75 -28.31 6.50
N ALA A 472 -13.78 -27.42 6.63
CA ALA A 472 -12.59 -27.66 7.43
C ALA A 472 -12.81 -27.17 8.86
N VAL A 473 -12.47 -27.99 9.84
CA VAL A 473 -12.48 -27.65 11.26
C VAL A 473 -11.06 -27.77 11.78
N PHE A 474 -10.50 -26.68 12.30
CA PHE A 474 -9.17 -26.65 12.90
C PHE A 474 -9.28 -26.50 14.40
N THR A 475 -8.56 -27.34 15.14
CA THR A 475 -8.45 -27.26 16.60
C THR A 475 -7.18 -26.48 16.97
N GLY A 476 -7.31 -25.57 17.94
CA GLY A 476 -6.21 -24.73 18.42
C GLY A 476 -6.44 -24.29 19.86
N GLU A 477 -5.50 -23.50 20.42
CA GLU A 477 -5.49 -23.01 21.81
C GLU A 477 -6.80 -22.29 22.22
N GLY A 478 -7.83 -23.08 22.56
CA GLY A 478 -9.09 -22.63 23.16
C GLY A 478 -10.27 -22.34 22.21
N ALA A 479 -10.12 -22.44 20.89
CA ALA A 479 -11.23 -22.19 19.96
C ALA A 479 -11.17 -23.06 18.70
N GLU A 480 -12.31 -23.61 18.31
CA GLU A 480 -12.48 -24.27 17.02
C GLU A 480 -12.68 -23.24 15.91
N GLU A 481 -11.88 -23.34 14.87
CA GLU A 481 -12.05 -22.51 13.67
C GLU A 481 -12.65 -23.34 12.55
N THR A 482 -13.82 -22.89 12.10
CA THR A 482 -14.53 -23.51 10.99
C THR A 482 -14.40 -22.69 9.72
N LEU A 483 -14.06 -23.36 8.62
CA LEU A 483 -14.00 -22.80 7.27
C LEU A 483 -14.90 -23.60 6.34
N GLN A 484 -15.91 -22.96 5.74
CA GLN A 484 -16.61 -23.49 4.58
C GLN A 484 -15.64 -23.46 3.39
N PHE A 485 -15.10 -24.61 3.05
CA PHE A 485 -14.10 -24.80 2.01
C PHE A 485 -14.75 -24.63 0.63
N SER A 486 -14.17 -23.74 -0.18
CA SER A 486 -14.60 -23.49 -1.55
C SER A 486 -13.57 -23.92 -2.59
N GLY A 487 -12.29 -24.02 -2.22
CA GLY A 487 -11.24 -24.40 -3.15
C GLY A 487 -9.88 -24.57 -2.48
N LEU A 488 -8.92 -25.06 -3.25
CA LEU A 488 -7.55 -25.32 -2.82
C LEU A 488 -6.59 -24.55 -3.72
N ILE A 489 -5.53 -23.99 -3.14
CA ILE A 489 -4.45 -23.36 -3.89
C ILE A 489 -3.15 -24.04 -3.57
N TYR A 490 -2.36 -24.34 -4.60
CA TYR A 490 -0.98 -24.77 -4.42
C TYR A 490 -0.03 -23.69 -4.93
N ARG A 491 0.99 -23.36 -4.13
CA ARG A 491 2.09 -22.47 -4.52
C ARG A 491 3.41 -23.23 -4.54
N LYS A 492 4.02 -23.34 -5.72
CA LYS A 492 5.28 -24.06 -5.93
C LYS A 492 6.47 -23.36 -5.28
N SER A 493 6.60 -22.04 -5.40
CA SER A 493 7.64 -21.24 -4.74
C SER A 493 7.71 -21.46 -3.22
N LEU A 494 6.58 -21.74 -2.59
CA LEU A 494 6.51 -22.02 -1.15
C LEU A 494 6.47 -23.51 -0.82
N ASN A 495 6.25 -24.37 -1.82
CA ASN A 495 5.84 -25.76 -1.69
C ASN A 495 4.73 -25.94 -0.65
N ARG A 496 3.62 -25.21 -0.83
CA ARG A 496 2.54 -25.12 0.17
C ARG A 496 1.14 -25.16 -0.44
N PHE A 497 0.24 -25.82 0.28
CA PHE A 497 -1.19 -25.80 0.04
C PHE A 497 -1.89 -24.76 0.91
N PHE A 498 -2.94 -24.16 0.35
CA PHE A 498 -3.81 -23.21 1.03
C PHE A 498 -5.27 -23.59 0.81
N LEU A 499 -6.05 -23.69 1.89
CA LEU A 499 -7.50 -23.79 1.79
C LEU A 499 -8.10 -22.39 1.63
N GLU A 500 -8.90 -22.19 0.58
CA GLU A 500 -9.71 -20.99 0.40
C GLU A 500 -11.17 -21.25 0.77
N GLY A 501 -11.80 -20.29 1.45
CA GLY A 501 -13.19 -20.44 1.88
C GLY A 501 -13.72 -19.29 2.71
N TYR A 502 -14.88 -19.51 3.33
CA TYR A 502 -15.55 -18.54 4.20
C TYR A 502 -15.66 -19.09 5.62
N SER A 503 -15.24 -18.31 6.62
CA SER A 503 -15.48 -18.67 8.03
C SER A 503 -16.97 -18.54 8.38
N ALA A 504 -17.36 -19.09 9.52
CA ALA A 504 -18.76 -19.11 9.98
C ALA A 504 -19.42 -17.72 10.06
N ASP A 505 -18.62 -16.66 10.25
CA ASP A 505 -19.05 -15.26 10.27
C ASP A 505 -19.08 -14.60 8.87
N GLY A 506 -18.98 -15.39 7.79
CA GLY A 506 -19.07 -14.94 6.41
C GLY A 506 -17.83 -14.22 5.88
N ARG A 507 -16.72 -14.25 6.61
CA ARG A 507 -15.45 -13.65 6.20
C ARG A 507 -14.67 -14.58 5.30
N TYR A 508 -14.09 -14.04 4.23
CA TYR A 508 -13.21 -14.82 3.37
C TYR A 508 -11.86 -15.04 4.05
N ARG A 509 -11.36 -16.28 4.00
CA ARG A 509 -10.09 -16.71 4.60
C ARG A 509 -9.28 -17.54 3.60
N LEU A 510 -7.97 -17.47 3.77
CA LEU A 510 -6.99 -18.27 3.03
C LEU A 510 -5.96 -18.79 4.02
N TYR A 511 -6.03 -20.08 4.35
CA TYR A 511 -5.17 -20.68 5.38
C TYR A 511 -4.14 -21.61 4.75
N SER A 512 -2.86 -21.39 5.05
CA SER A 512 -1.81 -22.35 4.69
C SER A 512 -1.97 -23.61 5.53
N ILE A 513 -1.96 -24.78 4.91
CA ILE A 513 -2.14 -26.07 5.58
C ILE A 513 -1.01 -27.04 5.25
N ASP A 514 -0.85 -28.04 6.11
CA ASP A 514 -0.03 -29.23 5.86
C ASP A 514 -0.96 -30.44 5.86
N TRP A 515 -1.01 -31.17 4.74
CA TRP A 515 -1.86 -32.34 4.59
C TRP A 515 -1.57 -33.43 5.64
N LYS A 516 -0.36 -33.47 6.21
CA LYS A 516 -0.02 -34.42 7.29
C LYS A 516 -0.81 -34.16 8.57
N ASN A 517 -1.25 -32.93 8.78
CA ASN A 517 -1.98 -32.51 9.98
C ASN A 517 -3.49 -32.32 9.71
N VAL A 518 -3.95 -32.63 8.49
CA VAL A 518 -5.36 -32.52 8.10
C VAL A 518 -5.89 -33.90 7.75
N GLN A 519 -6.74 -34.44 8.61
CA GLN A 519 -7.49 -35.66 8.33
C GLN A 519 -8.66 -35.35 7.39
N THR A 520 -8.99 -36.25 6.48
CA THR A 520 -10.16 -36.07 5.60
C THR A 520 -11.23 -37.09 5.92
N ASN A 521 -12.44 -36.60 6.20
CA ASN A 521 -13.65 -37.40 6.34
C ASN A 521 -14.56 -37.13 5.15
N VAL A 522 -14.80 -38.17 4.36
CA VAL A 522 -15.76 -38.12 3.27
C VAL A 522 -17.11 -38.52 3.84
N GLY A 523 -18.13 -37.66 3.72
CA GLY A 523 -19.50 -38.05 4.09
C GLY A 523 -19.93 -39.27 3.28
N GLU A 524 -20.44 -40.29 3.96
CA GLU A 524 -21.02 -41.50 3.33
C GLU A 524 -22.20 -41.16 2.43
#